data_AF-A0A7Z9FC59-F1
#
_entry.id   AF-A0A7Z9FC59-F1
#
_cell.length_a   1.000
_cell.length_b   1.000
_cell.length_c   1.000
_cell.angle_alpha   90.00
_cell.angle_beta   90.00
_cell.angle_gamma   90.00
#
_symmetry.space_group_name_H-M   'P 1'
#
loop_
_entity.id
_entity.type
_entity.pdbx_description
1 polymer ?
#
loop_
_entity_poly.entity_id
_entity_poly.type
_entity_poly.pdbx_seq_one_letter_code
_entity_poly.pdbx_strand_id
1 'polypeptide(L)'
;MTFASRRLRNISIVILVALGLLIGHQVYNVALYQEQFLSGWLLIGTVLFLTFYNARKKISMLPIGTAAKWLQLHIYLGFLSVLLFFLHVSWRIPNGWLEGLLAVFFIGVSLSGVTGLYLSRRLSKLLTRRGEEVIFERIP
;
A
#
# COMPACT_ATOMS: atom_id res chain seq x y z
N MET A 1 3.02 -18.78 -18.11
CA MET A 1 2.00 -17.79 -17.66
C MET A 1 2.40 -16.42 -18.17
N THR A 2 1.55 -15.75 -18.93
CA THR A 2 1.81 -14.39 -19.43
C THR A 2 1.82 -13.37 -18.28
N PHE A 3 2.46 -12.22 -18.47
CA PHE A 3 2.47 -11.11 -17.50
C PHE A 3 1.05 -10.69 -17.10
N ALA A 4 0.12 -10.71 -18.05
CA ALA A 4 -1.29 -10.44 -17.83
C ALA A 4 -1.92 -11.43 -16.84
N SER A 5 -1.72 -12.74 -17.03
CA SER A 5 -2.29 -13.77 -16.14
C SER A 5 -1.73 -13.70 -14.71
N ARG A 6 -0.44 -13.37 -14.52
CA ARG A 6 0.14 -13.17 -13.17
C ARG A 6 -0.45 -11.95 -12.48
N ARG A 7 -0.64 -10.86 -13.21
CA ARG A 7 -1.23 -9.63 -12.67
C ARG A 7 -2.70 -9.82 -12.32
N LEU A 8 -3.46 -10.51 -13.17
CA LEU A 8 -4.86 -10.84 -12.92
C LEU A 8 -4.99 -11.65 -11.63
N ARG A 9 -4.21 -12.73 -11.49
CA ARG A 9 -4.20 -13.57 -10.29
C ARG A 9 -3.89 -12.78 -9.02
N ASN A 10 -2.88 -11.91 -9.05
CA ASN A 10 -2.52 -11.11 -7.88
C ASN A 10 -3.63 -10.11 -7.51
N ILE A 11 -4.27 -9.50 -8.51
CA ILE A 11 -5.44 -8.63 -8.30
C ILE A 11 -6.61 -9.43 -7.72
N SER A 12 -6.90 -10.62 -8.26
CA SER A 12 -7.95 -11.51 -7.76
C SER A 12 -7.72 -11.89 -6.30
N ILE A 13 -6.48 -12.19 -5.91
CA ILE A 13 -6.13 -12.49 -4.52
C ILE A 13 -6.37 -11.28 -3.61
N VAL A 14 -5.96 -10.08 -4.03
CA VAL A 14 -6.20 -8.85 -3.26
C VAL A 14 -7.69 -8.57 -3.12
N ILE A 15 -8.47 -8.78 -4.18
CA ILE A 15 -9.93 -8.62 -4.16
C ILE A 15 -10.58 -9.65 -3.22
N LEU A 16 -10.14 -10.91 -3.26
CA LEU A 16 -10.65 -11.96 -2.38
C LEU A 16 -10.33 -11.67 -0.91
N VAL A 17 -9.12 -11.18 -0.61
CA VAL A 17 -8.74 -10.78 0.74
C VAL A 17 -9.53 -9.55 1.19
N ALA A 18 -9.71 -8.55 0.33
CA ALA A 18 -10.55 -7.40 0.62
C ALA A 18 -12.02 -7.82 0.88
N LEU A 19 -12.59 -8.69 0.05
CA LEU A 19 -13.94 -9.23 0.24
C LEU A 19 -14.04 -10.03 1.54
N GLY A 20 -13.06 -10.87 1.84
CA GLY A 20 -13.01 -11.61 3.11
C GLY A 20 -12.97 -10.69 4.32
N LEU A 21 -12.19 -9.59 4.25
CA LEU A 21 -12.15 -8.57 5.30
C LEU A 21 -13.47 -7.81 5.43
N LEU A 22 -14.13 -7.48 4.32
CA LEU A 22 -15.44 -6.82 4.31
C LEU A 22 -16.53 -7.70 4.90
N ILE A 23 -16.58 -8.98 4.51
CA ILE A 23 -17.55 -9.96 5.03
C ILE A 23 -17.27 -10.22 6.51
N GLY A 24 -16.00 -10.41 6.89
CA GLY A 24 -15.60 -10.55 8.29
C GLY A 24 -16.05 -9.35 9.11
N HIS A 25 -15.80 -8.13 8.64
CA HIS A 25 -16.27 -6.91 9.29
C HIS A 25 -17.80 -6.87 9.44
N GLN A 26 -18.57 -7.25 8.42
CA GLN A 26 -20.03 -7.32 8.54
C GLN A 26 -20.49 -8.37 9.57
N VAL A 27 -19.83 -9.52 9.64
CA VAL A 27 -20.16 -10.59 10.61
C VAL A 27 -19.82 -10.16 12.05
N TYR A 28 -18.70 -9.46 12.26
CA TYR A 28 -18.32 -8.94 13.57
C TYR A 28 -19.26 -7.81 14.05
N ASN A 29 -19.83 -7.03 13.13
CA ASN A 29 -20.79 -5.95 13.42
C ASN A 29 -22.07 -6.50 14.05
N VAL A 30 -22.55 -7.61 13.50
CA VAL A 30 -23.75 -8.30 13.95
C VAL A 30 -23.55 -8.95 15.33
N ALA A 31 -22.30 -9.23 15.72
CA ALA A 31 -21.95 -9.91 16.96
C ALA A 31 -21.67 -8.98 18.16
N LEU A 32 -21.86 -7.65 18.04
CA LEU A 32 -21.68 -6.66 19.13
C LEU A 32 -20.28 -6.64 19.78
N TYR A 33 -19.25 -7.16 19.10
CA TYR A 33 -17.86 -7.06 19.55
C TYR A 33 -17.26 -5.71 19.11
N GLN A 34 -16.36 -5.11 19.90
CA GLN A 34 -15.78 -3.79 19.61
C GLN A 34 -14.95 -3.79 18.31
N GLU A 35 -15.62 -3.55 17.18
CA GLU A 35 -15.05 -3.61 15.83
C GLU A 35 -13.89 -2.63 15.59
N GLN A 36 -13.91 -1.52 16.31
CA GLN A 36 -12.90 -0.47 16.22
C GLN A 36 -11.51 -1.00 16.62
N PHE A 37 -11.44 -1.95 17.56
CA PHE A 37 -10.16 -2.54 17.97
C PHE A 37 -9.60 -3.47 16.90
N LEU A 38 -10.41 -4.37 16.34
CA LEU A 38 -9.93 -5.32 15.33
C LEU A 38 -9.43 -4.60 14.07
N SER A 39 -10.23 -3.66 13.56
CA SER A 39 -9.86 -2.83 12.40
C SER A 39 -8.61 -1.99 12.68
N GLY A 40 -8.47 -1.44 13.88
CA GLY A 40 -7.30 -0.68 14.32
C GLY A 40 -6.02 -1.51 14.36
N TRP A 41 -6.06 -2.72 14.94
CA TRP A 41 -4.90 -3.63 14.98
C TRP A 41 -4.48 -4.09 13.59
N LEU A 42 -5.43 -4.39 12.71
CA LEU A 42 -5.15 -4.73 11.32
C LEU A 42 -4.53 -3.54 10.56
N LEU A 43 -5.03 -2.33 10.78
CA LEU A 43 -4.49 -1.11 10.19
C LEU A 43 -3.05 -0.85 10.66
N ILE A 44 -2.78 -0.94 11.97
CA ILE A 44 -1.44 -0.79 12.53
C ILE A 44 -0.50 -1.85 11.95
N GLY A 45 -0.91 -3.12 11.95
CA GLY A 45 -0.10 -4.23 11.42
C GLY A 45 0.26 -4.03 9.93
N THR A 46 -0.70 -3.57 9.13
CA THR A 46 -0.46 -3.28 7.71
C THR A 46 0.46 -2.07 7.52
N VAL A 47 0.29 -0.99 8.27
CA VAL A 47 1.19 0.19 8.21
C VAL A 47 2.62 -0.16 8.65
N LEU A 48 2.79 -0.98 9.69
CA LEU A 48 4.11 -1.47 10.09
C LEU A 48 4.76 -2.31 8.99
N PHE A 49 4.01 -3.24 8.39
CA PHE A 49 4.50 -4.03 7.26
C PHE A 49 4.91 -3.14 6.07
N LEU A 50 4.14 -2.10 5.75
CA LEU A 50 4.49 -1.14 4.71
C LEU A 50 5.81 -0.44 5.01
N THR A 51 6.07 -0.11 6.28
CA THR A 51 7.31 0.52 6.75
C THR A 51 8.51 -0.43 6.62
N PHE A 52 8.32 -1.73 6.87
CA PHE A 52 9.36 -2.75 6.71
C PHE A 52 9.95 -2.83 5.30
N TYR A 53 9.21 -2.41 4.27
CA TYR A 53 9.75 -2.31 2.92
C TYR A 53 11.00 -1.41 2.86
N ASN A 54 11.03 -0.32 3.62
CA ASN A 54 12.19 0.57 3.68
C ASN A 54 13.40 -0.13 4.33
N ALA A 55 13.17 -0.87 5.41
CA ALA A 55 14.22 -1.68 6.04
C ALA A 55 14.75 -2.76 5.08
N ARG A 56 13.87 -3.46 4.36
CA ARG A 56 14.28 -4.45 3.35
C ARG A 56 15.06 -3.84 2.19
N LYS A 57 14.82 -2.58 1.82
CA LYS A 57 15.64 -1.90 0.79
C LYS A 57 17.07 -1.67 1.28
N LYS A 58 17.25 -1.38 2.57
CA LYS A 58 18.57 -1.14 3.17
C LYS A 58 19.35 -2.44 3.44
N ILE A 59 18.64 -3.55 3.66
CA ILE A 59 19.25 -4.86 3.94
C ILE A 59 19.25 -5.71 2.66
N SER A 60 20.26 -5.53 1.82
CA SER A 60 20.41 -6.28 0.55
C SER A 60 20.96 -7.70 0.71
N MET A 61 21.60 -7.99 1.86
CA MET A 61 22.28 -9.28 2.10
C MET A 61 21.34 -10.44 2.45
N LEU A 62 20.12 -10.17 2.93
CA LEU A 62 19.19 -11.24 3.32
C LEU A 62 18.39 -11.75 2.11
N PRO A 63 18.33 -13.08 1.86
CA PRO A 63 17.62 -13.67 0.72
C PRO A 63 16.09 -13.70 0.91
N ILE A 64 15.48 -12.62 1.41
CA ILE A 64 14.04 -12.57 1.74
C ILE A 64 13.18 -12.32 0.48
N GLY A 65 13.53 -12.89 -0.66
CA GLY A 65 12.84 -12.68 -1.93
C GLY A 65 13.19 -11.38 -2.66
N THR A 66 12.70 -11.27 -3.90
CA THR A 66 13.13 -10.22 -4.84
C THR A 66 12.54 -8.85 -4.50
N ALA A 67 13.30 -7.78 -4.76
CA ALA A 67 12.84 -6.40 -4.53
C ALA A 67 11.52 -6.08 -5.28
N ALA A 68 11.32 -6.67 -6.47
CA ALA A 68 10.09 -6.53 -7.24
C ALA A 68 8.86 -7.12 -6.53
N LYS A 69 8.98 -8.29 -5.88
CA LYS A 69 7.87 -8.90 -5.11
C LYS A 69 7.49 -8.03 -3.92
N TRP A 70 8.49 -7.53 -3.19
CA TRP A 70 8.28 -6.63 -2.06
C TRP A 70 7.59 -5.32 -2.46
N LEU A 71 8.00 -4.72 -3.57
CA LEU A 71 7.35 -3.52 -4.10
C LEU A 71 5.89 -3.79 -4.49
N GLN A 72 5.61 -4.93 -5.11
CA GLN A 72 4.24 -5.33 -5.44
C GLN A 72 3.38 -5.50 -4.18
N LEU A 73 3.90 -6.21 -3.17
CA LEU A 73 3.22 -6.36 -1.88
C LEU A 73 2.98 -5.00 -1.21
N HIS A 74 3.98 -4.11 -1.21
CA HIS A 74 3.86 -2.77 -0.64
C HIS A 74 2.77 -1.96 -1.35
N ILE A 75 2.69 -2.00 -2.68
CA ILE A 75 1.64 -1.30 -3.43
C ILE A 75 0.26 -1.87 -3.10
N TYR A 76 0.10 -3.20 -3.12
CA TYR A 76 -1.20 -3.82 -2.85
C TYR A 76 -1.68 -3.61 -1.41
N LEU A 77 -0.78 -3.77 -0.44
CA LEU A 77 -1.10 -3.50 0.97
C LEU A 77 -1.32 -2.01 1.22
N GLY A 78 -0.68 -1.11 0.45
CA GLY A 78 -0.93 0.32 0.53
C GLY A 78 -2.36 0.68 0.10
N PHE A 79 -2.86 0.09 -0.99
CA PHE A 79 -4.27 0.26 -1.35
C PHE A 79 -5.22 -0.40 -0.34
N LEU A 80 -4.85 -1.57 0.19
CA LEU A 80 -5.64 -2.25 1.20
C LEU A 80 -5.71 -1.46 2.51
N SER A 81 -4.62 -0.83 2.93
CA SER A 81 -4.60 -0.02 4.16
C SER A 81 -5.49 1.21 4.05
N VAL A 82 -5.62 1.82 2.86
CA VAL A 82 -6.59 2.90 2.64
C VAL A 82 -8.02 2.41 2.86
N LEU A 83 -8.37 1.22 2.35
CA LEU A 83 -9.68 0.62 2.61
C LEU A 83 -9.88 0.32 4.10
N LEU A 84 -8.87 -0.27 4.76
CA LEU A 84 -8.91 -0.55 6.20
C LEU A 84 -9.05 0.73 7.04
N PHE A 85 -8.46 1.84 6.61
CA PHE A 85 -8.61 3.13 7.26
C PHE A 85 -10.06 3.63 7.21
N PHE A 86 -10.70 3.59 6.03
CA PHE A 86 -12.11 3.96 5.93
C PHE A 86 -13.02 3.05 6.76
N LEU A 87 -12.71 1.73 6.79
CA LEU A 87 -13.34 0.75 7.68
C LEU A 87 -13.22 1.15 9.15
N HIS A 88 -12.01 1.45 9.59
CA HIS A 88 -11.71 1.79 10.96
C HIS A 88 -12.45 3.05 11.45
N VAL A 89 -12.52 4.10 10.61
CA VAL A 89 -13.23 5.33 10.96
C VAL A 89 -14.74 5.22 10.70
N SER A 90 -15.24 4.04 10.28
CA SER A 90 -16.66 3.82 10.00
C SER A 90 -17.26 4.86 9.05
N TRP A 91 -16.49 5.32 8.05
CA TRP A 91 -16.87 6.37 7.09
C TRP A 91 -17.21 7.72 7.75
N ARG A 92 -16.88 7.91 9.02
CA ARG A 92 -17.06 9.18 9.73
C ARG A 92 -15.80 10.04 9.62
N ILE A 93 -15.96 11.33 9.86
CA ILE A 93 -14.82 12.22 10.04
C ILE A 93 -14.42 12.13 11.50
N PRO A 94 -13.12 11.94 11.82
CA PRO A 94 -12.68 11.90 13.21
C PRO A 94 -12.95 13.23 13.91
N ASN A 95 -13.57 13.19 15.08
CA ASN A 95 -13.92 14.39 15.85
C ASN A 95 -12.81 14.78 16.84
N GLY A 96 -11.93 13.84 17.21
CA GLY A 96 -10.82 14.07 18.12
C GLY A 96 -9.62 14.72 17.43
N TRP A 97 -8.91 15.61 18.14
CA TRP A 97 -7.71 16.27 17.64
C TRP A 97 -6.62 15.28 17.22
N LEU A 98 -6.33 14.28 18.06
CA LEU A 98 -5.34 13.24 17.79
C LEU A 98 -5.74 12.38 16.58
N GLU A 99 -6.99 11.95 16.53
CA GLU A 99 -7.52 11.12 15.44
C GLU A 99 -7.49 11.89 14.10
N GLY A 100 -7.86 13.17 14.12
CA GLY A 100 -7.81 14.05 12.96
C GLY A 100 -6.39 14.26 12.46
N LEU A 101 -5.43 14.49 13.36
CA LEU A 101 -4.01 14.61 13.00
C LEU A 101 -3.46 13.33 12.36
N LEU A 102 -3.75 12.17 12.97
CA LEU A 102 -3.37 10.87 12.42
C LEU A 102 -4.01 10.60 11.05
N ALA A 103 -5.29 10.96 10.88
CA ALA A 103 -5.99 10.86 9.61
C ALA A 103 -5.33 11.72 8.53
N VAL A 104 -4.97 12.96 8.84
CA VAL A 104 -4.28 13.86 7.90
C VAL A 104 -2.92 13.29 7.49
N PHE A 105 -2.13 12.79 8.44
CA PHE A 105 -0.85 12.15 8.11
C PHE A 105 -1.04 10.89 7.27
N PHE A 106 -2.02 10.05 7.61
CA PHE A 106 -2.30 8.84 6.86
C PHE A 106 -2.73 9.13 5.42
N ILE A 107 -3.63 10.11 5.23
CA ILE A 107 -4.06 10.56 3.90
C ILE A 107 -2.87 11.16 3.14
N GLY A 108 -2.07 12.01 3.78
CA GLY A 108 -0.88 12.61 3.17
C GLY A 108 0.14 11.58 2.67
N VAL A 109 0.45 10.57 3.51
CA VAL A 109 1.34 9.46 3.12
C VAL A 109 0.73 8.63 2.00
N SER A 110 -0.57 8.35 2.06
CA SER A 110 -1.28 7.57 1.03
C SER A 110 -1.25 8.30 -0.33
N LEU A 111 -1.54 9.60 -0.34
CA LEU A 111 -1.48 10.43 -1.55
C LEU A 111 -0.05 10.52 -2.10
N SER A 112 0.94 10.71 -1.23
CA SER A 112 2.36 10.68 -1.61
C SER A 112 2.77 9.33 -2.24
N GLY A 113 2.25 8.22 -1.71
CA GLY A 113 2.45 6.89 -2.30
C GLY A 113 1.88 6.76 -3.71
N VAL A 114 0.64 7.24 -3.93
CA VAL A 114 -0.02 7.20 -5.24
C VAL A 114 0.71 8.11 -6.24
N THR A 115 1.09 9.32 -5.84
CA THR A 115 1.84 10.24 -6.70
C THR A 115 3.22 9.69 -7.04
N GLY A 116 3.93 9.08 -6.08
CA GLY A 116 5.19 8.38 -6.32
C GLY A 116 5.06 7.24 -7.33
N LEU A 117 3.99 6.44 -7.24
CA LEU A 117 3.69 5.38 -8.21
C LEU A 117 3.40 5.95 -9.62
N TYR A 118 2.66 7.05 -9.69
CA TYR A 118 2.37 7.74 -10.96
C TYR A 118 3.65 8.30 -11.60
N LEU A 119 4.47 9.01 -10.83
CA LEU A 119 5.74 9.57 -11.27
C LEU A 119 6.70 8.47 -11.76
N SER A 120 6.87 7.40 -10.98
CA SER A 120 7.71 6.26 -11.38
C SER A 120 7.32 5.72 -12.75
N ARG A 121 6.01 5.52 -13.00
CA ARG A 121 5.53 5.00 -14.29
C ARG A 121 5.66 6.01 -15.44
N ARG A 122 5.56 7.31 -15.17
CA ARG A 122 5.73 8.36 -16.18
C ARG A 122 7.20 8.59 -16.52
N LEU A 123 8.05 8.80 -15.53
CA LEU A 123 9.48 9.07 -15.71
C LEU A 123 10.20 7.89 -16.37
N SER A 124 9.91 6.64 -15.97
CA SER A 124 10.52 5.48 -16.63
C SER A 124 10.24 5.44 -18.13
N LYS A 125 9.02 5.79 -18.57
CA LYS A 125 8.69 5.86 -20.01
C LYS A 125 9.41 6.99 -20.74
N LEU A 126 9.69 8.10 -20.06
CA LEU A 126 10.42 9.23 -20.64
C LEU A 126 11.90 8.90 -20.81
N LEU A 127 12.50 8.18 -19.86
CA LEU A 127 13.90 7.74 -19.94
C LEU A 127 14.12 6.74 -21.08
N THR A 128 13.20 5.79 -21.29
CA THR A 128 13.32 4.81 -22.38
C THR A 128 13.18 5.44 -23.79
N ARG A 129 12.53 6.61 -23.91
CA ARG A 129 12.37 7.31 -25.20
C ARG A 129 13.64 7.99 -25.68
N ARG A 130 14.62 8.24 -24.80
CA ARG A 130 15.80 9.04 -25.14
C ARG A 130 16.92 8.26 -25.82
N GLY A 131 16.80 6.93 -25.96
CA GLY A 131 17.64 6.08 -26.82
C GLY A 131 19.11 5.92 -26.40
N GLU A 132 19.70 6.93 -25.76
CA GLU A 132 21.08 6.95 -25.29
C GLU A 132 21.14 6.97 -23.76
N GLU A 133 22.06 6.18 -23.19
CA GLU A 133 22.50 6.35 -21.81
C GLU A 133 23.14 7.74 -21.71
N VAL A 134 22.46 8.67 -21.04
CA VAL A 134 23.04 9.98 -20.75
C VAL A 134 24.15 9.78 -19.73
N ILE A 135 25.40 9.82 -20.20
CA ILE A 135 26.60 9.83 -19.37
C ILE A 135 26.56 11.13 -18.55
N PHE A 136 26.22 11.02 -17.27
CA PHE A 136 26.05 12.17 -16.39
C PHE A 136 27.33 13.00 -16.24
N GLU A 137 28.50 12.40 -16.49
CA GLU A 137 29.80 13.06 -16.49
C GLU A 137 30.00 14.05 -17.66
N ARG A 138 29.10 14.08 -18.66
CA ARG A 138 29.20 14.98 -19.84
C ARG A 138 28.27 16.19 -19.81
N ILE A 139 27.51 16.39 -18.74
CA ILE A 139 26.62 17.55 -18.60
C ILE A 139 27.46 18.71 -18.02
N PRO A 140 27.67 19.81 -18.76
CA PRO A 140 28.47 20.96 -18.31
C PRO A 140 27.83 21.72 -17.14
#